data_AF-A0A117SRR3-F1
#
_entry.id   AF-A0A117SRR3-F1
#
_cell.length_a   1.000
_cell.length_b   1.000
_cell.length_c   1.000
_cell.angle_alpha   90.00
_cell.angle_beta   90.00
_cell.angle_gamma   90.00
#
_symmetry.space_group_name_H-M   'P 1'
#
loop_
_entity.id
_entity.type
_entity.pdbx_description
1 polymer ?
#
loop_
_entity_poly.entity_id
_entity_poly.type
_entity_poly.pdbx_seq_one_letter_code
_entity_poly.pdbx_strand_id
1 'polypeptide(L)'
;MTPPLPEPMDIKDRIRRRMSTCSGPGCVNFAIWFGNELAKYLWDAWKAELKAQGIGWIDFLRMLSGYNSLIASWAIKGELSWGDLVDRLYSAIVKGSRQSDLTRFM
;
A
#
# COMPACT_ATOMS: atom_id res chain seq x y z
N MET A 1 -13.65 10.09 -6.80
CA MET A 1 -13.58 8.62 -6.81
C MET A 1 -12.15 8.22 -7.10
N THR A 2 -11.65 7.19 -6.42
CA THR A 2 -10.38 6.54 -6.77
C THR A 2 -10.56 5.87 -8.13
N PRO A 3 -9.60 5.96 -9.07
CA PRO A 3 -9.71 5.21 -10.32
C PRO A 3 -9.86 3.70 -10.01
N PRO A 4 -10.66 2.96 -10.78
CA PRO A 4 -10.85 1.53 -10.53
C PRO A 4 -9.51 0.80 -10.68
N LEU A 5 -8.99 0.30 -9.56
CA LEU A 5 -7.77 -0.49 -9.49
C LEU A 5 -8.16 -1.94 -9.22
N PRO A 6 -7.94 -2.90 -10.14
CA PRO A 6 -8.34 -4.28 -9.93
C PRO A 6 -7.58 -4.92 -8.76
N GLU A 7 -8.19 -5.91 -8.11
CA GLU A 7 -7.51 -6.65 -7.03
C GLU A 7 -6.40 -7.51 -7.62
N PRO A 8 -5.14 -7.35 -7.17
CA PRO A 8 -4.02 -8.15 -7.66
C PRO A 8 -4.01 -9.51 -6.95
N MET A 9 -4.90 -10.40 -7.39
CA MET A 9 -5.08 -11.74 -6.79
C MET A 9 -3.78 -12.55 -6.78
N ASP A 10 -2.97 -12.41 -7.82
CA ASP A 10 -1.68 -13.09 -7.94
C ASP A 10 -0.68 -12.64 -6.85
N ILE A 11 -0.63 -11.33 -6.55
CA ILE A 11 0.18 -10.76 -5.47
C ILE A 11 -0.35 -11.24 -4.12
N LYS A 12 -1.68 -11.19 -3.93
CA LYS A 12 -2.33 -11.67 -2.70
C LYS A 12 -2.00 -13.13 -2.41
N ASP A 13 -2.06 -14.00 -3.42
CA ASP A 13 -1.73 -15.41 -3.29
C ASP A 13 -0.24 -15.65 -3.01
N ARG A 14 0.66 -14.82 -3.54
CA ARG A 14 2.08 -14.90 -3.20
C ARG A 14 2.36 -14.47 -1.76
N ILE A 15 1.69 -13.42 -1.26
CA ILE A 15 1.76 -13.02 0.16
C ILE A 15 1.30 -14.19 1.05
N ARG A 16 0.14 -14.80 0.74
CA ARG A 16 -0.39 -15.94 1.50
C ARG A 16 0.53 -17.16 1.47
N ARG A 17 1.10 -17.49 0.32
CA ARG A 17 2.08 -18.58 0.21
C ARG A 17 3.31 -18.35 1.08
N ARG A 18 3.88 -17.14 1.08
CA ARG A 18 5.00 -16.79 1.96
C ARG A 18 4.63 -16.90 3.45
N MET A 19 3.41 -16.51 3.81
CA MET A 19 2.91 -16.68 5.18
C MET A 19 2.75 -18.15 5.57
N SER A 20 2.42 -19.05 4.62
CA SER A 20 2.31 -20.48 4.92
C SER A 20 3.66 -21.16 5.19
N THR A 21 4.77 -20.56 4.74
CA THR A 21 6.13 -21.10 4.87
C THR A 21 6.99 -20.36 5.88
N CYS A 22 6.48 -19.30 6.53
CA CYS A 22 7.22 -18.46 7.46
C CYS A 22 6.48 -18.38 8.79
N SER A 23 7.19 -18.65 9.88
CA SER A 23 6.68 -18.48 11.25
C SER A 23 7.59 -17.57 12.07
N GLY A 24 7.00 -16.74 12.94
CA GLY A 24 7.72 -15.92 13.90
C GLY A 24 7.63 -14.41 13.63
N PRO A 25 8.27 -13.61 14.51
CA PRO A 25 8.28 -12.16 14.40
C PRO A 25 8.86 -11.72 13.05
N GLY A 26 8.16 -10.84 12.35
CA GLY A 26 8.61 -10.28 11.06
C GLY A 26 8.13 -11.04 9.81
N CYS A 27 7.55 -12.23 9.92
CA CYS A 27 7.03 -12.96 8.76
C CYS A 27 5.95 -12.18 7.99
N VAL A 28 5.07 -11.47 8.69
CA VAL A 28 4.05 -10.61 8.08
C VAL A 28 4.71 -9.52 7.23
N ASN A 29 5.70 -8.81 7.78
CA ASN A 29 6.42 -7.78 7.03
C ASN A 29 7.18 -8.39 5.85
N PHE A 30 7.88 -9.51 6.06
CA PHE A 30 8.56 -10.21 4.97
C PHE A 30 7.59 -10.57 3.83
N ALA A 31 6.44 -11.17 4.15
CA ALA A 31 5.48 -11.61 3.15
C ALA A 31 4.91 -10.45 2.33
N ILE A 32 4.59 -9.33 2.99
CA ILE A 32 4.05 -8.10 2.37
C ILE A 32 5.11 -7.42 1.49
N TRP A 33 6.34 -7.30 1.99
CA TRP A 33 7.39 -6.47 1.38
C TRP A 33 8.29 -7.21 0.39
N PHE A 34 8.17 -8.54 0.30
CA PHE A 34 8.98 -9.33 -0.63
C PHE A 34 8.87 -8.81 -2.07
N GLY A 35 10.00 -8.44 -2.66
CA GLY A 35 10.08 -7.92 -4.04
C GLY A 35 9.37 -6.58 -4.27
N ASN A 36 8.83 -5.95 -3.22
CA ASN A 36 7.99 -4.75 -3.27
C ASN A 36 6.82 -4.89 -4.25
N GLU A 37 6.26 -6.09 -4.40
CA GLU A 37 5.28 -6.38 -5.46
C GLU A 37 4.02 -5.53 -5.33
N LEU A 38 3.40 -5.52 -4.15
CA LEU A 38 2.23 -4.69 -3.89
C LEU A 38 2.55 -3.20 -4.01
N ALA A 39 3.69 -2.77 -3.48
CA ALA A 39 4.11 -1.38 -3.55
C ALA A 39 4.29 -0.91 -5.00
N LYS A 40 4.92 -1.71 -5.86
CA LYS A 40 5.07 -1.41 -7.30
C LYS A 40 3.71 -1.32 -7.99
N TYR A 41 2.82 -2.27 -7.71
CA TYR A 41 1.47 -2.28 -8.28
C TYR A 41 0.69 -1.00 -7.94
N LEU A 42 0.70 -0.59 -6.67
CA LEU A 42 0.06 0.65 -6.22
C LEU A 42 0.75 1.90 -6.81
N TRP A 43 2.08 1.91 -6.85
CA TRP A 43 2.86 3.01 -7.42
C TRP A 43 2.56 3.20 -8.90
N ASP A 44 2.52 2.13 -9.70
CA ASP A 44 2.24 2.26 -11.12
C ASP A 44 0.87 2.86 -11.40
N ALA A 45 -0.10 2.63 -10.51
CA ALA A 45 -1.42 3.23 -10.58
C ALA A 45 -1.46 4.70 -10.14
N TRP A 46 -0.61 5.13 -9.21
CA TRP A 46 -0.70 6.47 -8.57
C TRP A 46 0.51 7.39 -8.85
N LYS A 47 1.52 6.92 -9.56
CA LYS A 47 2.80 7.63 -9.74
C LYS A 47 2.65 8.99 -10.41
N ALA A 48 1.65 9.20 -11.27
CA ALA A 48 1.45 10.48 -11.93
C ALA A 48 1.06 11.55 -10.90
N GLU A 49 0.06 11.25 -10.07
CA GLU A 49 -0.45 12.11 -9.00
C GLU A 49 0.56 12.30 -7.87
N LEU A 50 1.28 11.25 -7.50
CA LEU A 50 2.32 11.31 -6.48
C LEU A 50 3.49 12.18 -6.94
N LYS A 51 3.97 12.00 -8.18
CA LYS A 51 5.04 12.82 -8.75
C LYS A 51 4.63 14.28 -8.90
N ALA A 52 3.38 14.56 -9.27
CA ALA A 52 2.85 15.92 -9.33
C ALA A 52 2.88 16.64 -7.96
N GLN A 53 2.97 15.87 -6.87
CA GLN A 53 3.10 16.35 -5.49
C GLN A 53 4.53 16.28 -4.96
N GLY A 54 5.53 15.98 -5.81
CA GLY A 54 6.92 15.84 -5.38
C GLY A 54 7.24 14.55 -4.60
N ILE A 55 6.30 13.61 -4.53
CA ILE A 55 6.50 12.33 -3.83
C ILE A 55 7.24 11.36 -4.75
N GLY A 56 8.46 11.02 -4.35
CA GLY A 56 9.27 10.00 -5.01
C GLY A 56 8.94 8.58 -4.55
N TRP A 57 9.53 7.60 -5.24
CA TRP A 57 9.37 6.18 -4.91
C TRP A 57 9.75 5.87 -3.45
N ILE A 58 10.86 6.43 -2.96
CA ILE A 58 11.34 6.20 -1.59
C ILE A 58 10.37 6.74 -0.55
N ASP A 59 9.81 7.93 -0.78
CA ASP A 59 8.83 8.53 0.13
C ASP A 59 7.51 7.75 0.13
N PHE A 60 7.08 7.30 -1.05
CA PHE A 60 5.93 6.41 -1.17
C PHE A 60 6.12 5.11 -0.37
N LEU A 61 7.28 4.44 -0.46
CA LEU A 61 7.57 3.25 0.33
C LEU A 61 7.51 3.53 1.83
N ARG A 62 8.09 4.65 2.27
CA ARG A 62 8.04 5.09 3.68
C ARG A 62 6.61 5.31 4.16
N MET A 63 5.79 6.01 3.38
CA MET A 63 4.38 6.26 3.69
C MET A 63 3.59 4.95 3.75
N LEU A 64 3.75 4.07 2.75
CA LEU A 64 3.06 2.78 2.68
C LEU A 64 3.40 1.86 3.86
N SER A 65 4.64 1.92 4.38
CA SER A 65 5.08 1.14 5.54
C SER A 65 4.26 1.40 6.82
N GLY A 66 3.64 2.58 6.94
CA GLY A 66 2.72 2.89 8.03
C GLY A 66 1.40 2.11 7.99
N TYR A 67 1.09 1.41 6.90
CA TYR A 67 -0.19 0.73 6.68
C TYR A 67 -0.09 -0.80 6.59
N ASN A 68 1.00 -1.39 7.07
CA ASN A 68 1.20 -2.85 7.07
C ASN A 68 0.05 -3.62 7.73
N SER A 69 -0.59 -3.05 8.76
CA SER A 69 -1.75 -3.66 9.42
C SER A 69 -2.96 -3.78 8.49
N LEU A 70 -3.25 -2.75 7.70
CA LEU A 70 -4.34 -2.77 6.71
C LEU A 70 -4.07 -3.79 5.61
N ILE A 71 -2.82 -3.81 5.12
CA ILE A 71 -2.40 -4.76 4.09
C ILE A 71 -2.52 -6.20 4.62
N ALA A 72 -2.14 -6.44 5.87
CA ALA A 72 -2.30 -7.75 6.51
C ALA A 72 -3.78 -8.14 6.68
N SER A 73 -4.66 -7.20 7.07
CA SER A 73 -6.10 -7.47 7.16
C SER A 73 -6.71 -7.84 5.81
N TRP A 74 -6.25 -7.25 4.70
CA TRP A 74 -6.68 -7.64 3.35
C TRP A 74 -6.07 -8.98 2.88
N ALA A 75 -4.75 -9.10 2.88
CA ALA A 75 -4.06 -10.20 2.23
C ALA A 75 -4.07 -11.49 3.06
N ILE A 76 -3.94 -11.37 4.39
CA ILE A 76 -3.70 -12.50 5.29
C ILE A 76 -4.99 -12.88 6.01
N LYS A 77 -5.65 -11.91 6.65
CA LYS A 77 -6.81 -12.18 7.50
C LYS A 77 -8.13 -12.26 6.73
N GLY A 78 -8.22 -11.58 5.58
CA GLY A 78 -9.46 -11.50 4.80
C GLY A 78 -10.55 -10.62 5.44
N GLU A 79 -10.17 -9.75 6.37
CA GLU A 79 -11.06 -8.85 7.12
C GLU A 79 -11.33 -7.52 6.39
N LEU A 80 -10.54 -7.21 5.36
CA LEU A 80 -10.63 -5.96 4.60
C LEU A 80 -10.76 -6.28 3.12
N SER A 81 -11.76 -5.68 2.46
CA SER A 81 -11.92 -5.82 1.01
C SER A 81 -10.81 -5.07 0.27
N TRP A 82 -10.53 -5.44 -0.98
CA TRP A 82 -9.56 -4.73 -1.80
C TRP A 82 -9.96 -3.28 -2.05
N GLY A 83 -11.24 -3.02 -2.34
CA GLY A 83 -11.76 -1.67 -2.53
C GLY A 83 -11.53 -0.80 -1.30
N ASP A 84 -11.86 -1.30 -0.11
CA ASP A 84 -11.66 -0.56 1.15
C ASP A 84 -10.17 -0.30 1.43
N LEU A 85 -9.29 -1.27 1.14
CA LEU A 85 -7.84 -1.08 1.27
C LEU A 85 -7.36 0.05 0.35
N VAL A 86 -7.71 -0.02 -0.94
CA VAL A 86 -7.31 0.96 -1.95
C VAL A 86 -7.81 2.35 -1.59
N ASP A 87 -9.07 2.48 -1.19
CA ASP A 87 -9.66 3.78 -0.85
C ASP A 87 -9.00 4.41 0.39
N ARG A 88 -8.68 3.59 1.42
CA ARG A 88 -7.97 4.06 2.61
C ARG A 88 -6.54 4.48 2.27
N LEU A 89 -5.80 3.65 1.53
CA LEU A 89 -4.42 3.96 1.12
C LEU A 89 -4.36 5.18 0.22
N TYR A 90 -5.25 5.28 -0.78
CA TYR A 90 -5.30 6.42 -1.69
C TYR A 90 -5.63 7.72 -0.95
N SER A 91 -6.61 7.68 -0.05
CA SER A 91 -6.99 8.84 0.75
C SER A 91 -5.84 9.30 1.66
N ALA A 92 -5.09 8.37 2.24
CA ALA A 92 -4.01 8.72 3.17
C ALA A 92 -2.71 9.13 2.46
N ILE A 93 -2.34 8.44 1.39
CA ILE A 93 -1.03 8.61 0.73
C ILE A 93 -1.10 9.60 -0.43
N VAL A 94 -2.17 9.59 -1.23
CA VAL A 94 -2.28 10.41 -2.46
C VAL A 94 -3.05 11.72 -2.20
N LYS A 95 -4.07 11.69 -1.35
CA LYS A 95 -4.80 12.93 -0.96
C LYS A 95 -4.22 13.57 0.30
N GLY A 96 -3.87 12.76 1.31
CA GLY A 96 -3.34 13.25 2.59
C GLY A 96 -2.00 14.00 2.47
N SER A 97 -1.19 13.67 1.46
CA SER A 97 0.02 14.42 1.09
C SER A 97 -0.24 15.88 0.75
N ARG A 98 -1.38 16.17 0.09
CA ARG A 98 -1.77 17.52 -0.30
C ARG A 98 -2.14 18.40 0.91
N GLN A 99 -2.51 17.79 2.03
CA GLN A 99 -2.91 18.50 3.25
C GLN A 99 -1.71 18.95 4.09
N SER A 100 -0.57 18.24 4.01
CA SER A 100 0.63 18.54 4.80
C SER A 100 1.39 19.75 4.27
N ASP A 101 1.30 20.02 2.96
CA ASP A 101 1.87 21.22 2.34
C ASP A 101 1.08 22.49 2.69
N LEU A 102 -0.25 22.41 2.86
CA LEU A 102 -1.07 23.58 3.19
C LEU A 102 -0.83 24.12 4.61
N THR A 103 -0.47 23.26 5.57
CA THR A 103 -0.12 23.68 6.93
C THR A 103 1.34 24.12 7.09
N ARG A 104 2.14 24.07 6.02
CA ARG A 104 3.55 24.51 6.05
C ARG A 104 3.73 25.97 5.62
N PHE A 105 2.67 26.59 5.10
CA PHE A 105 2.65 27.98 4.63
C PHE A 105 1.64 28.88 5.38
N MET A 106 1.10 28.42 6.51
CA MET A 106 0.37 29.22 7.51
C MET A 106 1.18 29.28 8.80
#